data_AF-A0A015MJK0-F1
#
_entry.id   AF-A0A015MJK0-F1
#
_cell.length_a   1.000
_cell.length_b   1.000
_cell.length_c   1.000
_cell.angle_alpha   90.00
_cell.angle_beta   90.00
_cell.angle_gamma   90.00
#
_symmetry.space_group_name_H-M   'P 1'
#
loop_
_entity.id
_entity.type
_entity.pdbx_description
1 polymer ?
#
loop_
_entity_poly.entity_id
_entity_poly.type
_entity_poly.pdbx_seq_one_letter_code
_entity_poly.pdbx_strand_id
1 'polypeptide(L)'
;MAALLGLKKLLVQHVAYLYNAVLLPRLEFRLQTTLFSEGTTHLIITPILSVLRKKAGFAATTPLALLFLKLPFSIQNAFYRFLSSHIASWQKIFTHPDFKDFALYAISYLQGYLGAESCPSVINLEPWSQVISLRTHTLFNSLLFSSCLNITWSLPF
;
A
#
# COMPACT_ATOMS: atom_id res chain seq x y z
N MET A 1 -21.85 4.92 -5.94
CA MET A 1 -21.18 4.65 -7.25
C MET A 1 -21.28 3.19 -7.70
N ALA A 2 -21.02 2.18 -6.85
CA ALA A 2 -21.07 0.77 -7.24
C ALA A 2 -22.44 0.29 -7.78
N ALA A 3 -23.56 0.77 -7.21
CA ALA A 3 -24.91 0.42 -7.68
C ALA A 3 -25.20 0.91 -9.12
N LEU A 4 -24.69 2.09 -9.49
CA LEU A 4 -24.83 2.66 -10.85
C LEU A 4 -24.07 1.85 -11.91
N LEU A 5 -22.90 1.30 -11.57
CA LEU A 5 -22.09 0.49 -12.48
C LEU A 5 -22.70 -0.92 -12.69
N GLY A 6 -23.45 -1.43 -11.72
CA GLY A 6 -24.18 -2.69 -11.86
C GLY A 6 -25.24 -2.65 -12.96
N LEU A 7 -25.97 -1.53 -13.05
CA LEU A 7 -27.10 -1.30 -13.96
C LEU A 7 -26.69 -1.08 -15.43
N LYS A 8 -25.44 -0.67 -15.68
CA LYS A 8 -24.95 -0.39 -17.03
C LYS A 8 -24.38 -1.67 -17.68
N LYS A 9 -24.52 -1.83 -19.00
CA LYS A 9 -23.87 -2.90 -19.80
C LYS A 9 -22.36 -2.67 -19.89
N LEU A 10 -21.66 -2.77 -18.75
CA LEU A 10 -20.21 -2.67 -18.67
C LEU A 10 -19.59 -4.07 -18.70
N LEU A 11 -18.64 -4.26 -19.62
CA LEU A 11 -17.75 -5.41 -19.64
C LEU A 11 -16.83 -5.38 -18.43
N VAL A 12 -16.34 -6.55 -18.02
CA VAL A 12 -15.40 -6.69 -16.90
C VAL A 12 -14.13 -5.87 -17.13
N GLN A 13 -13.65 -5.83 -18.38
CA GLN A 13 -12.50 -5.03 -18.80
C GLN A 13 -12.70 -3.53 -18.55
N HIS A 14 -13.92 -3.01 -18.76
CA HIS A 14 -14.21 -1.60 -18.46
C HIS A 14 -14.15 -1.30 -16.95
N VAL A 15 -14.63 -2.24 -16.12
CA VAL A 15 -14.54 -2.10 -14.65
C VAL A 15 -13.08 -2.17 -14.18
N ALA A 16 -12.29 -3.10 -14.76
CA ALA A 16 -10.86 -3.20 -14.48
C ALA A 16 -10.10 -1.93 -14.89
N TYR A 17 -10.42 -1.36 -16.06
CA TYR A 17 -9.86 -0.10 -16.51
C TYR A 17 -10.21 1.05 -15.54
N LEU A 18 -11.48 1.19 -15.14
CA LEU A 18 -11.89 2.21 -14.17
C LEU A 18 -11.14 2.07 -12.84
N TYR A 19 -10.90 0.84 -12.39
CA TYR A 19 -10.11 0.59 -11.20
C TYR A 19 -8.65 1.08 -11.38
N ASN A 20 -7.95 0.56 -12.40
CA ASN A 20 -6.52 0.80 -12.59
C ASN A 20 -6.18 2.23 -13.04
N ALA A 21 -6.98 2.82 -13.92
CA ALA A 21 -6.70 4.11 -14.56
C ALA A 21 -7.35 5.31 -13.86
N VAL A 22 -8.39 5.09 -13.04
CA VAL A 22 -9.13 6.20 -12.40
C VAL A 22 -9.09 6.09 -10.89
N LEU A 23 -9.58 5.00 -10.31
CA LEU A 23 -9.66 4.90 -8.85
C LEU A 23 -8.27 4.87 -8.22
N LEU A 24 -7.39 4.02 -8.73
CA LEU A 24 -6.09 3.80 -8.13
C LEU A 24 -5.21 5.07 -8.15
N PRO A 25 -5.06 5.81 -9.27
CA PRO A 25 -4.31 7.08 -9.27
C PRO A 25 -4.92 8.15 -8.37
N ARG A 26 -6.25 8.19 -8.25
CA ARG A 26 -6.92 9.11 -7.31
C ARG A 26 -6.62 8.76 -5.85
N LEU A 27 -6.53 7.47 -5.53
CA LEU A 27 -6.13 7.03 -4.20
C LEU A 27 -4.66 7.33 -3.94
N GLU A 28 -3.77 7.07 -4.89
CA GLU A 28 -2.34 7.44 -4.79
C GLU A 28 -2.17 8.93 -4.49
N PHE A 29 -2.89 9.79 -5.21
CA PHE A 29 -2.84 11.24 -4.98
C PHE A 29 -3.31 11.61 -3.57
N ARG A 30 -4.46 11.09 -3.12
CA ARG A 30 -4.95 11.38 -1.77
C ARG A 30 -3.98 10.89 -0.69
N LEU A 31 -3.31 9.77 -0.94
CA LEU A 31 -2.37 9.16 0.00
C LEU A 31 -1.08 9.94 0.20
N GLN A 32 -0.76 10.87 -0.70
CA GLN A 32 0.29 11.86 -0.44
C GLN A 32 -0.05 12.76 0.76
N THR A 33 -1.34 12.92 1.08
CA THR A 33 -1.83 13.84 2.13
C THR A 33 -2.48 13.13 3.31
N THR A 34 -3.00 11.92 3.12
CA THR A 34 -3.69 11.14 4.15
C THR A 34 -3.15 9.72 4.21
N LEU A 35 -2.75 9.22 5.36
CA LEU A 35 -2.20 7.87 5.50
C LEU A 35 -3.32 6.87 5.78
N PHE A 36 -3.51 5.88 4.89
CA PHE A 36 -4.48 4.81 5.10
C PHE A 36 -3.83 3.53 5.59
N SER A 37 -4.49 2.86 6.55
CA SER A 37 -4.17 1.48 6.89
C SER A 37 -4.59 0.53 5.75
N GLU A 38 -4.10 -0.70 5.79
CA GLU A 38 -4.56 -1.75 4.87
C GLU A 38 -6.07 -1.96 4.95
N GLY A 39 -6.63 -2.01 6.16
CA GLY A 39 -8.07 -2.19 6.38
C GLY A 39 -8.90 -1.04 5.77
N THR A 40 -8.46 0.20 5.96
CA THR A 40 -9.11 1.38 5.36
C THR A 40 -9.04 1.33 3.83
N THR A 41 -7.88 0.97 3.28
CA THR A 41 -7.69 0.80 1.83
C THR A 41 -8.61 -0.29 1.28
N HIS A 42 -8.70 -1.42 1.96
CA HIS A 42 -9.56 -2.53 1.60
C HIS A 42 -11.04 -2.12 1.57
N LEU A 43 -11.51 -1.37 2.57
CA LEU A 43 -12.89 -0.85 2.61
C LEU A 43 -13.20 0.06 1.41
N ILE A 44 -12.25 0.90 0.99
CA ILE A 44 -12.43 1.81 -0.14
C ILE A 44 -12.53 1.05 -1.47
N ILE A 45 -11.72 0.01 -1.67
CA ILE A 45 -11.67 -0.75 -2.93
C ILE A 45 -12.71 -1.87 -3.01
N THR A 46 -13.19 -2.38 -1.88
CA THR A 46 -14.16 -3.50 -1.82
C THR A 46 -15.39 -3.30 -2.72
N PRO A 47 -16.03 -2.11 -2.78
CA PRO A 47 -17.22 -1.91 -3.61
C PRO A 47 -16.96 -2.14 -5.11
N ILE A 48 -15.84 -1.66 -5.64
CA ILE A 48 -15.53 -1.82 -7.07
C ILE A 48 -15.04 -3.24 -7.39
N LEU A 49 -14.30 -3.88 -6.48
CA LEU A 49 -13.90 -5.28 -6.61
C LEU A 49 -15.12 -6.22 -6.58
N SER A 50 -16.13 -5.92 -5.76
CA SER A 50 -17.39 -6.66 -5.73
C SER A 50 -18.15 -6.56 -7.06
N VAL A 51 -18.18 -5.36 -7.69
CA VAL A 51 -18.75 -5.18 -9.03
C VAL A 51 -17.97 -6.00 -10.06
N LEU A 52 -16.64 -5.94 -10.01
CA LEU A 52 -15.79 -6.67 -10.94
C LEU A 52 -15.99 -8.18 -10.81
N ARG A 53 -16.04 -8.71 -9.59
CA ARG A 53 -16.33 -10.12 -9.30
C ARG A 53 -17.66 -10.57 -9.90
N LYS A 54 -18.72 -9.79 -9.67
CA LYS A 54 -20.06 -10.07 -10.22
C LYS A 54 -20.06 -10.07 -11.75
N LYS A 55 -19.38 -9.09 -12.37
CA LYS A 55 -19.29 -9.00 -13.84
C LYS A 55 -18.41 -10.11 -14.43
N ALA A 56 -17.40 -10.57 -13.71
CA ALA A 56 -16.54 -11.70 -14.10
C ALA A 56 -17.24 -13.06 -14.04
N GLY A 57 -18.47 -13.14 -13.52
CA GLY A 57 -19.20 -14.40 -13.36
C GLY A 57 -18.65 -15.27 -12.22
N PHE A 58 -17.84 -14.73 -11.33
CA PHE A 58 -17.33 -15.47 -10.17
C PHE A 58 -18.41 -15.62 -9.10
N ALA A 59 -18.30 -16.70 -8.32
CA ALA A 59 -19.18 -16.95 -7.20
C ALA A 59 -19.07 -15.85 -6.12
N ALA A 60 -20.16 -15.61 -5.39
CA ALA A 60 -20.16 -14.67 -4.27
C ALA A 60 -19.20 -15.08 -3.14
N THR A 61 -18.86 -16.37 -3.05
CA THR A 61 -17.90 -16.96 -2.11
C THR A 61 -16.44 -16.81 -2.57
N THR A 62 -16.19 -16.44 -3.83
CA THR A 62 -14.82 -16.26 -4.33
C THR A 62 -14.12 -15.15 -3.55
N PRO A 63 -12.96 -15.45 -2.91
CA PRO A 63 -12.18 -14.46 -2.18
C PRO A 63 -11.77 -13.30 -3.09
N LEU A 64 -11.94 -12.05 -2.62
CA LEU A 64 -11.55 -10.86 -3.39
C LEU A 64 -10.05 -10.85 -3.72
N ALA A 65 -9.23 -11.49 -2.87
CA ALA A 65 -7.80 -11.63 -3.10
C ALA A 65 -7.46 -12.32 -4.43
N LEU A 66 -8.30 -13.26 -4.91
CA LEU A 66 -8.09 -13.94 -6.18
C LEU A 66 -8.23 -13.01 -7.39
N LEU A 67 -8.88 -11.85 -7.23
CA LEU A 67 -8.98 -10.85 -8.31
C LEU A 67 -7.64 -10.17 -8.61
N PHE A 68 -6.69 -10.18 -7.65
CA PHE A 68 -5.35 -9.61 -7.81
C PHE A 68 -4.35 -10.57 -8.44
N LEU A 69 -4.72 -11.86 -8.61
CA LEU A 69 -3.91 -12.76 -9.41
C LEU A 69 -3.79 -12.18 -10.82
N LYS A 70 -2.62 -12.37 -11.45
CA LYS A 70 -2.27 -11.88 -12.80
C LYS A 70 -3.03 -12.62 -13.94
N LEU A 71 -4.27 -13.00 -13.63
CA LEU A 71 -5.35 -13.54 -14.45
C LEU A 71 -5.93 -12.40 -15.36
N PRO A 72 -7.12 -12.52 -16.00
CA PRO A 72 -7.44 -11.75 -17.21
C PRO A 72 -7.72 -10.25 -16.99
N PHE A 73 -7.64 -9.74 -15.76
CA PHE A 73 -8.07 -8.38 -15.43
C PHE A 73 -6.92 -7.43 -15.04
N SER A 74 -5.71 -7.95 -14.79
CA SER A 74 -4.52 -7.14 -14.45
C SER A 74 -4.75 -6.11 -13.32
N ILE A 75 -5.59 -6.45 -12.33
CA ILE A 75 -5.95 -5.55 -11.22
C ILE A 75 -4.79 -5.51 -10.25
N GLN A 76 -4.33 -4.30 -9.95
CA GLN A 76 -3.27 -4.10 -8.97
C GLN A 76 -3.84 -4.04 -7.55
N ASN A 77 -3.12 -4.56 -6.56
CA ASN A 77 -3.49 -4.33 -5.17
C ASN A 77 -3.16 -2.88 -4.79
N ALA A 78 -4.18 -2.10 -4.47
CA ALA A 78 -4.04 -0.70 -4.10
C ALA A 78 -3.04 -0.49 -2.94
N PHE A 79 -3.16 -1.26 -1.85
CA PHE A 79 -2.30 -1.10 -0.68
C PHE A 79 -0.83 -1.34 -1.01
N TYR A 80 -0.52 -2.42 -1.73
CA TYR A 80 0.87 -2.71 -2.13
C TYR A 80 1.41 -1.70 -3.15
N ARG A 81 0.58 -1.16 -4.04
CA ARG A 81 0.99 -0.08 -4.94
C ARG A 81 1.33 1.20 -4.17
N PHE A 82 0.57 1.53 -3.13
CA PHE A 82 0.88 2.66 -2.25
C PHE A 82 2.18 2.46 -1.48
N LEU A 83 2.36 1.27 -0.93
CA LEU A 83 3.56 0.91 -0.19
C LEU A 83 4.81 0.99 -1.06
N SER A 84 4.71 0.51 -2.30
CA SER A 84 5.77 0.63 -3.30
C SER A 84 6.12 2.11 -3.61
N SER A 85 5.11 2.97 -3.71
CA SER A 85 5.31 4.41 -3.92
C SER A 85 5.98 5.10 -2.73
N HIS A 86 5.58 4.76 -1.50
CA HIS A 86 6.22 5.26 -0.29
C HIS A 86 7.67 4.79 -0.17
N ILE A 87 7.94 3.52 -0.50
CA ILE A 87 9.30 2.98 -0.52
C ILE A 87 10.18 3.76 -1.50
N ALA A 88 9.69 3.96 -2.73
CA ALA A 88 10.42 4.75 -3.73
C ALA A 88 10.68 6.20 -3.27
N SER A 89 9.75 6.78 -2.52
CA SER A 89 9.89 8.13 -1.96
C SER A 89 10.92 8.18 -0.84
N TRP A 90 10.87 7.25 0.11
CA TRP A 90 11.86 7.13 1.18
C TRP A 90 13.25 6.81 0.64
N GLN A 91 13.35 5.98 -0.41
CA GLN A 91 14.62 5.65 -1.04
C GLN A 91 15.27 6.91 -1.64
N LYS A 92 14.48 7.81 -2.23
CA LYS A 92 14.97 9.11 -2.70
C LYS A 92 15.44 9.98 -1.53
N ILE A 93 14.68 10.05 -0.45
CA ILE A 93 15.05 10.82 0.75
C ILE A 93 16.37 10.32 1.34
N PHE A 94 16.56 9.01 1.46
CA PHE A 94 17.76 8.41 2.07
C PHE A 94 19.02 8.53 1.21
N THR A 95 18.87 8.58 -0.12
CA THR A 95 19.99 8.68 -1.05
C THR A 95 20.39 10.11 -1.38
N HIS A 96 19.49 11.07 -1.18
CA HIS A 96 19.72 12.46 -1.57
C HIS A 96 20.55 13.21 -0.50
N PRO A 97 21.66 13.87 -0.86
CA PRO A 97 22.58 14.49 0.09
C PRO A 97 21.91 15.55 0.97
N ASP A 98 21.07 16.40 0.39
CA ASP A 98 20.42 17.50 1.11
C ASP A 98 19.40 17.03 2.17
N PHE A 99 18.94 15.78 2.09
CA PHE A 99 17.98 15.21 3.03
C PHE A 99 18.63 14.30 4.07
N LYS A 100 19.97 14.24 4.14
CA LYS A 100 20.70 13.34 5.05
C LYS A 100 20.30 13.54 6.52
N ASP A 101 20.27 14.78 7.00
CA ASP A 101 19.93 15.05 8.40
C ASP A 101 18.47 14.72 8.72
N PHE A 102 17.56 15.00 7.78
CA PHE A 102 16.16 14.62 7.90
C PHE A 102 15.98 13.10 7.92
N ALA A 103 16.69 12.38 7.05
CA ALA A 103 16.68 10.92 7.01
C ALA A 103 17.15 10.32 8.34
N LEU A 104 18.27 10.81 8.87
CA LEU A 104 18.82 10.38 10.16
C LEU A 104 17.87 10.69 11.31
N TYR A 105 17.27 11.88 11.32
CA TYR A 105 16.26 12.24 12.31
C TYR A 105 15.04 11.31 12.25
N ALA A 106 14.49 11.05 11.05
CA ALA A 106 13.31 10.21 10.89
C ALA A 106 13.54 8.78 11.37
N ILE A 107 14.73 8.21 11.08
CA ILE A 107 15.10 6.88 11.57
C ILE A 107 15.32 6.88 13.08
N SER A 108 16.03 7.87 13.62
CA SER A 108 16.29 7.98 15.06
C SER A 108 15.00 8.16 15.85
N TYR A 109 14.06 8.96 15.32
CA TYR A 109 12.73 9.13 15.88
C TYR A 109 11.97 7.81 15.93
N LEU A 110 11.94 7.06 14.82
CA LEU A 110 11.29 5.76 14.79
C LEU A 110 11.98 4.78 15.75
N GLN A 111 13.32 4.77 15.79
CA GLN A 111 14.08 3.92 16.71
C GLN A 111 13.71 4.20 18.17
N GLY A 112 13.68 5.48 18.57
CA GLY A 112 13.25 5.89 19.91
C GLY A 112 11.80 5.53 20.19
N TYR A 113 10.91 5.67 19.22
CA TYR A 113 9.49 5.29 19.34
C TYR A 113 9.31 3.79 19.58
N LEU A 114 10.12 2.96 18.90
CA LEU A 114 10.09 1.51 19.06
C LEU A 114 10.79 1.03 20.35
N GLY A 115 11.62 1.88 20.97
CA GLY A 115 12.49 1.50 22.09
C GLY A 115 13.60 0.53 21.66
N ALA A 116 14.03 0.59 20.40
CA ALA A 116 15.01 -0.36 19.84
C ALA A 116 16.45 0.12 20.04
N GLU A 117 17.34 -0.79 20.46
CA GLU A 117 18.78 -0.50 20.59
C GLU A 117 19.48 -0.38 19.23
N SER A 118 18.98 -1.11 18.24
CA SER A 118 19.52 -1.16 16.88
C SER A 118 18.63 -0.42 15.88
N CYS A 119 19.20 -0.08 14.72
CA CYS A 119 18.48 0.61 13.65
C CYS A 119 17.22 -0.17 13.22
N PRO A 120 16.05 0.50 13.07
CA PRO A 120 14.81 -0.09 12.58
C PRO A 120 14.92 -0.85 11.24
N SER A 121 15.95 -0.59 10.42
CA SER A 121 16.16 -1.29 9.15
C SER A 121 16.79 -2.67 9.27
N VAL A 122 17.36 -3.01 10.44
CA VAL A 122 18.11 -4.27 10.66
C VAL A 122 17.35 -5.22 11.58
N ILE A 123 16.50 -4.70 12.45
CA ILE A 123 15.73 -5.48 13.40
C ILE A 123 14.47 -6.09 12.77
N ASN A 124 13.96 -7.16 13.38
CA ASN A 124 12.65 -7.69 13.03
C ASN A 124 11.54 -6.73 13.53
N LEU A 125 10.83 -6.07 12.60
CA LEU A 125 9.78 -5.10 12.90
C LEU A 125 8.40 -5.72 13.18
N GLU A 126 8.22 -7.03 12.93
CA GLU A 126 6.95 -7.74 13.12
C GLU A 126 6.29 -7.57 14.49
N PRO A 127 7.03 -7.54 15.63
CA PRO A 127 6.42 -7.36 16.96
C PRO A 127 5.59 -6.07 17.09
N TRP A 128 5.94 -5.03 16.33
CA TRP A 128 5.27 -3.72 16.38
C TRP A 128 4.16 -3.57 15.33
N SER A 129 3.93 -4.57 14.47
CA SER A 129 2.88 -4.53 13.43
C SER A 129 1.46 -4.35 13.99
N GLN A 130 1.24 -4.81 15.21
CA GLN A 130 -0.07 -4.74 15.88
C GLN A 130 -0.36 -3.37 16.50
N VAL A 131 0.67 -2.51 16.65
CA VAL A 131 0.54 -1.21 17.29
C VAL A 131 -0.29 -0.28 16.40
N ILE A 132 -1.41 0.22 16.94
CA ILE A 132 -2.42 0.97 16.16
C ILE A 132 -1.83 2.25 15.54
N SER A 133 -1.00 2.99 16.27
CA SER A 133 -0.35 4.21 15.79
C SER A 133 0.62 3.97 14.62
N LEU A 134 1.21 2.78 14.52
CA LEU A 134 2.15 2.43 13.46
C LEU A 134 1.48 1.95 12.18
N ARG A 135 0.19 1.55 12.24
CA ARG A 135 -0.55 1.05 11.06
C ARG A 135 -0.58 2.03 9.89
N THR A 136 -0.48 3.32 10.16
CA THR A 136 -0.45 4.38 9.13
C THR A 136 0.94 4.98 8.94
N HIS A 137 1.95 4.60 9.75
CA HIS A 137 3.27 5.22 9.72
C HIS A 137 4.05 4.80 8.46
N THR A 138 4.34 5.75 7.56
CA THR A 138 4.92 5.45 6.24
C THR A 138 6.30 4.81 6.31
N LEU A 139 7.21 5.37 7.11
CA LEU A 139 8.57 4.85 7.28
C LEU A 139 8.54 3.42 7.81
N PHE A 140 7.86 3.20 8.95
CA PHE A 140 7.70 1.87 9.56
C PHE A 140 7.13 0.85 8.58
N ASN A 141 5.99 1.16 7.93
CA ASN A 141 5.38 0.26 6.96
C ASN A 141 6.31 -0.04 5.77
N SER A 142 7.06 0.98 5.30
CA SER A 142 8.03 0.82 4.21
C SER A 142 9.18 -0.10 4.60
N LEU A 143 9.74 0.06 5.81
CA LEU A 143 10.80 -0.79 6.33
C LEU A 143 10.31 -2.22 6.58
N LEU A 144 9.15 -2.39 7.22
CA LEU A 144 8.54 -3.69 7.50
C LEU A 144 8.33 -4.47 6.20
N PHE A 145 7.71 -3.86 5.19
CA PHE A 145 7.47 -4.51 3.91
C PHE A 145 8.74 -4.83 3.14
N SER A 146 9.72 -3.92 3.18
CA SER A 146 11.02 -4.17 2.55
C SER A 146 11.74 -5.35 3.21
N SER A 147 11.65 -5.48 4.54
CA SER A 147 12.16 -6.63 5.29
C SER A 147 11.51 -7.94 4.83
N CYS A 148 10.17 -7.97 4.67
CA CYS A 148 9.47 -9.15 4.15
C CYS A 148 9.93 -9.57 2.74
N LEU A 149 10.45 -8.63 1.95
CA LEU A 149 10.95 -8.85 0.59
C LEU A 149 12.49 -8.97 0.50
N ASN A 150 13.20 -8.96 1.63
CA ASN A 150 14.67 -8.92 1.69
C ASN A 150 15.29 -7.75 0.91
N ILE A 151 14.60 -6.60 0.84
CA ILE A 151 15.11 -5.38 0.22
C ILE A 151 15.94 -4.62 1.27
N THR A 152 17.21 -4.36 0.93
CA THR A 152 18.11 -3.58 1.78
C THR A 152 18.04 -2.09 1.46
N TRP A 153 18.20 -1.27 2.49
CA TRP A 153 18.18 0.19 2.37
C TRP A 153 19.61 0.74 2.41
N SER A 154 19.96 1.60 1.46
CA SER A 154 21.20 2.38 1.50
C SER A 154 21.01 3.54 2.47
N LEU A 155 21.22 3.27 3.75
CA LEU A 155 21.08 4.29 4.78
C LEU A 155 22.35 5.13 4.91
N PRO A 156 22.22 6.44 5.17
CA PRO A 156 23.35 7.34 5.26
C PRO A 156 24.01 7.24 6.65
N PHE A 157 24.53 6.07 7.01
CA PHE A 157 25.38 5.89 8.20
C PHE A 157 26.84 6.01 7.81
#